data_AF-B3XL18-F1
#
_entry.id   AF-B3XL18-F1
#
_cell.length_a   1.000
_cell.length_b   1.000
_cell.length_c   1.000
_cell.angle_alpha   90.00
_cell.angle_beta   90.00
_cell.angle_gamma   90.00
#
_symmetry.space_group_name_H-M   'P 1'
#
loop_
_entity.id
_entity.type
_entity.pdbx_description
1 polymer ?
#
loop_
_entity_poly.entity_id
_entity_poly.type
_entity_poly.pdbx_seq_one_letter_code
_entity_poly.pdbx_strand_id
1 'polypeptide(L)'
;MNYKKISDSLTFLMSDKRITIIHGVLKSLGISPRRDDYDDFVQDASIIFAQAYADFLQETDEVENERDLMCFAYQRIRWRLLDRLRRQQLEYFLFNYTLDNEEDDHDYDETMVDHSATAPFAHLENSDFLNYLYHHCPRVQ
;
A
#
# COMPACT_ATOMS: atom_id res chain seq x y z
N MET A 1 -7.61 10.54 17.32
CA MET A 1 -6.16 10.81 17.37
C MET A 1 -5.84 11.44 18.73
N ASN A 2 -5.05 10.78 19.58
CA ASN A 2 -4.64 11.40 20.86
C ASN A 2 -3.39 12.26 20.60
N TYR A 3 -3.57 13.57 20.42
CA TYR A 3 -2.51 14.50 20.02
C TYR A 3 -1.33 14.53 21.01
N LYS A 4 -1.59 14.32 22.30
CA LYS A 4 -0.56 14.26 23.34
C LYS A 4 0.35 13.03 23.18
N LYS A 5 -0.24 11.85 22.93
CA LYS A 5 0.54 10.64 22.66
C LYS A 5 1.43 10.78 21.42
N ILE A 6 0.96 11.51 20.40
CA ILE A 6 1.77 11.79 19.20
C ILE A 6 2.95 12.72 19.53
N SER A 7 2.74 13.83 20.23
CA SER A 7 3.86 14.72 20.60
C SER A 7 4.89 14.02 21.48
N ASP A 8 4.44 13.20 22.42
CA ASP A 8 5.30 12.45 23.33
C ASP A 8 6.13 11.42 22.53
N SER A 9 5.52 10.73 21.57
CA SER A 9 6.21 9.77 20.70
C SER A 9 7.28 10.41 19.81
N LEU A 10 7.03 11.62 19.28
CA LEU A 10 8.01 12.34 18.47
C LEU A 10 9.17 12.81 19.35
N THR A 11 8.89 13.27 20.56
CA THR A 11 9.92 13.63 21.53
C THR A 11 10.78 12.41 21.89
N PHE A 12 10.14 11.26 22.13
CA PHE A 12 10.80 9.98 22.36
C PHE A 12 11.67 9.54 21.18
N LEU A 13 11.21 9.72 19.95
CA LEU A 13 11.96 9.38 18.74
C LEU A 13 13.19 10.28 18.54
N MET A 14 13.06 11.56 18.88
CA MET A 14 14.14 12.55 18.72
C MET A 14 15.18 12.48 19.85
N SER A 15 14.86 11.83 20.98
CA SER A 15 15.82 11.59 22.05
C SER A 15 16.75 10.41 21.74
N ASP A 16 17.91 10.39 22.40
CA ASP A 16 18.85 9.25 22.43
C ASP A 16 19.24 8.67 21.06
N LYS A 17 19.24 9.50 20.01
CA LYS A 17 19.54 9.11 18.62
C LYS A 17 18.61 7.99 18.09
N ARG A 18 17.43 7.81 18.67
CA ARG A 18 16.48 6.77 18.24
C ARG A 18 15.98 6.98 16.82
N ILE A 19 16.01 8.22 16.32
CA ILE A 19 15.77 8.55 14.91
C ILE A 19 16.59 7.70 13.92
N THR A 20 17.71 7.11 14.33
CA THR A 20 18.48 6.15 13.54
C THR A 20 17.67 4.93 13.09
N ILE A 21 16.60 4.57 13.80
CA ILE A 21 15.66 3.51 13.38
C ILE A 21 15.03 3.86 12.02
N ILE A 22 14.66 5.12 11.81
CA ILE A 22 14.06 5.60 10.56
C ILE A 22 15.07 5.46 9.44
N HIS A 23 16.28 6.01 9.62
CA HIS A 23 17.33 5.89 8.62
C HIS A 23 17.69 4.42 8.32
N GLY A 24 17.65 3.54 9.33
CA GLY A 24 17.80 2.10 9.18
C GLY A 24 16.72 1.47 8.30
N VAL A 25 15.45 1.84 8.51
CA VAL A 25 14.34 1.38 7.66
C VAL A 25 14.49 1.89 6.24
N LEU A 26 14.73 3.19 6.04
CA LEU A 26 14.90 3.79 4.71
C LEU A 26 16.04 3.13 3.94
N LYS A 27 17.18 2.90 4.61
CA LYS A 27 18.32 2.16 4.04
C LYS A 27 17.94 0.73 3.64
N SER A 28 17.14 0.02 4.46
CA SER A 28 16.69 -1.34 4.16
C SER A 28 15.77 -1.43 2.94
N LEU A 29 15.10 -0.32 2.59
CA LEU A 29 14.24 -0.19 1.41
C LEU A 29 15.00 0.38 0.20
N GLY A 30 16.31 0.61 0.30
CA GLY A 30 17.11 1.17 -0.79
C GLY A 30 16.88 2.67 -1.03
N ILE A 31 16.26 3.38 -0.08
CA ILE A 31 16.03 4.82 -0.18
C ILE A 31 17.31 5.54 0.25
N SER A 32 17.99 6.15 -0.73
CA SER A 32 19.24 6.89 -0.52
C SER A 32 18.98 8.28 0.08
N PRO A 33 19.82 8.76 1.02
CA PRO A 33 19.80 10.15 1.52
C PRO A 33 20.03 11.22 0.45
N ARG A 34 20.46 10.83 -0.76
CA ARG A 34 20.67 11.74 -1.89
C ARG A 34 19.44 11.92 -2.77
N ARG A 35 18.34 11.22 -2.49
CA ARG A 35 17.09 11.42 -3.22
C ARG A 35 16.45 12.74 -2.81
N ASP A 36 15.82 13.42 -3.77
CA ASP A 36 15.15 14.70 -3.53
C ASP A 36 13.95 14.56 -2.57
N ASP A 37 13.31 13.38 -2.54
CA ASP A 37 12.18 13.04 -1.68
C ASP A 37 12.58 12.37 -0.35
N TYR A 38 13.87 12.41 0.01
CA TYR A 38 14.36 11.71 1.20
C TYR A 38 13.73 12.24 2.51
N ASP A 39 13.67 13.56 2.65
CA ASP A 39 13.15 14.20 3.87
C ASP A 39 11.65 13.92 4.04
N ASP A 40 10.89 13.81 2.94
CA ASP A 40 9.49 13.38 2.96
C ASP A 40 9.35 11.96 3.50
N PHE A 41 10.24 11.04 3.09
CA PHE A 41 10.27 9.69 3.66
C PHE A 41 10.64 9.66 5.14
N VAL A 42 11.54 10.53 5.59
CA VAL A 42 11.87 10.68 7.02
C VAL A 42 10.66 11.17 7.81
N GLN A 43 9.94 12.16 7.27
CA GLN A 43 8.74 12.70 7.90
C GLN A 43 7.63 11.66 7.98
N ASP A 44 7.34 10.97 6.89
CA ASP A 44 6.34 9.89 6.84
C ASP A 44 6.67 8.76 7.81
N ALA A 45 7.92 8.32 7.83
CA ALA A 45 8.39 7.30 8.77
C ALA A 45 8.19 7.76 10.23
N SER A 46 8.42 9.04 10.53
CA SER A 46 8.23 9.62 11.86
C SER A 46 6.76 9.61 12.28
N ILE A 47 5.85 9.91 11.35
CA ILE A 47 4.41 9.83 11.59
C ILE A 47 3.97 8.38 11.83
N ILE A 48 4.48 7.43 11.03
CA ILE A 48 4.19 6.00 11.21
C ILE A 48 4.72 5.51 12.56
N PHE A 49 5.92 5.94 12.96
CA PHE A 49 6.48 5.66 14.28
C PHE A 49 5.54 6.18 15.39
N ALA A 50 5.09 7.43 15.29
CA ALA A 50 4.20 8.03 16.28
C ALA A 50 2.89 7.25 16.45
N GLN A 51 2.33 6.76 15.34
CA GLN A 51 1.17 5.88 15.37
C GLN A 51 1.49 4.52 16.01
N ALA A 52 2.62 3.92 15.65
CA ALA A 52 3.07 2.66 16.26
C ALA A 52 3.23 2.78 17.77
N TYR A 53 3.83 3.88 18.23
CA TYR A 53 4.03 4.20 19.64
C TYR A 53 2.69 4.35 20.38
N ALA A 54 1.77 5.13 19.82
CA ALA A 54 0.45 5.35 20.42
C ALA A 54 -0.36 4.06 20.54
N ASP A 55 -0.28 3.18 19.54
CA ASP A 55 -0.96 1.90 19.53
C ASP A 55 -0.32 0.91 20.51
N PHE A 56 1.01 0.89 20.60
CA PHE A 56 1.73 0.07 21.59
C PHE A 56 1.36 0.47 23.03
N LEU A 57 1.27 1.77 23.30
CA LEU A 57 0.82 2.32 24.59
C LEU A 57 -0.71 2.26 24.81
N GLN A 58 -1.46 1.61 23.93
CA GLN A 58 -2.88 1.40 24.15
C GLN A 58 -3.13 0.14 24.99
N GLU A 59 -2.17 -0.78 25.01
CA GLU A 59 -2.20 -2.04 25.77
C GLU A 59 -1.53 -1.91 27.14
N THR A 60 -0.68 -0.90 27.35
CA THR A 60 0.03 -0.64 28.61
C THR A 60 0.34 0.86 28.71
N ASP A 61 0.07 1.50 29.86
CA ASP A 61 0.31 2.94 30.03
C ASP A 61 1.82 3.30 30.12
N GLU A 62 2.70 2.30 30.20
CA GLU A 62 4.15 2.46 30.24
C GLU A 62 4.84 1.62 29.16
N VAL A 63 5.96 2.12 28.64
CA VAL A 63 6.86 1.36 27.76
C VAL A 63 7.68 0.42 28.65
N GLU A 64 7.10 -0.71 29.07
CA GLU A 64 7.81 -1.69 29.91
C GLU A 64 9.06 -2.26 29.20
N ASN A 65 9.06 -2.31 27.86
CA ASN A 65 10.20 -2.76 27.07
C ASN A 65 10.41 -1.92 25.80
N GLU A 66 11.33 -0.96 25.87
CA GLU A 66 11.72 -0.12 24.74
C GLU A 66 12.17 -0.94 23.52
N ARG A 67 12.86 -2.06 23.74
CA ARG A 67 13.34 -2.89 22.63
C ARG A 67 12.19 -3.46 21.81
N ASP A 68 11.12 -3.88 22.46
CA ASP A 68 9.96 -4.47 21.79
C ASP A 68 9.18 -3.40 21.03
N LEU A 69 8.99 -2.23 21.63
CA LEU A 69 8.44 -1.05 20.95
C LEU A 69 9.26 -0.70 19.70
N MET A 70 10.58 -0.66 19.80
CA MET A 70 11.45 -0.33 18.67
C MET A 70 11.40 -1.41 17.57
N CYS A 71 11.33 -2.69 17.95
CA CYS A 71 11.15 -3.80 16.99
C CYS A 71 9.81 -3.70 16.26
N PHE A 72 8.73 -3.48 17.01
CA PHE A 72 7.38 -3.31 16.48
C PHE A 72 7.29 -2.11 15.53
N ALA A 73 7.82 -0.96 15.95
CA ALA A 73 7.85 0.25 15.13
C ALA A 73 8.66 0.04 13.86
N TYR A 74 9.84 -0.60 13.93
CA TYR A 74 10.65 -0.91 12.75
C TYR A 74 9.85 -1.68 11.69
N GLN A 75 9.20 -2.77 12.10
CA GLN A 75 8.42 -3.61 11.19
C GLN A 75 7.27 -2.82 10.56
N ARG A 76 6.55 -2.04 11.37
CA ARG A 76 5.41 -1.25 10.92
C ARG A 76 5.80 -0.15 9.94
N ILE A 77 6.86 0.60 10.22
CA ILE A 77 7.40 1.63 9.30
C ILE A 77 7.79 0.96 7.98
N ARG A 78 8.55 -0.14 8.04
CA ARG A 78 9.04 -0.83 6.84
C ARG A 78 7.88 -1.31 5.96
N TRP A 79 6.85 -1.92 6.53
CA TRP A 79 5.71 -2.41 5.75
C TRP A 79 4.91 -1.28 5.12
N ARG A 80 4.62 -0.21 5.88
CA ARG A 80 3.86 0.93 5.37
C ARG A 80 4.58 1.65 4.23
N LEU A 81 5.89 1.87 4.37
CA LEU A 81 6.69 2.49 3.31
C LEU A 81 6.85 1.57 2.09
N LEU A 82 7.03 0.26 2.30
CA LEU A 82 7.08 -0.70 1.20
C LEU A 82 5.77 -0.72 0.39
N ASP A 83 4.62 -0.65 1.08
CA ASP A 83 3.32 -0.58 0.41
C ASP A 83 3.20 0.72 -0.41
N ARG A 84 3.63 1.87 0.15
CA ARG A 84 3.69 3.14 -0.58
C ARG A 84 4.56 3.04 -1.83
N LEU A 85 5.77 2.48 -1.73
CA LEU A 85 6.67 2.32 -2.87
C LEU A 85 6.07 1.43 -3.96
N ARG A 86 5.40 0.34 -3.59
CA ARG A 86 4.71 -0.55 -4.55
C ARG A 86 3.58 0.17 -5.27
N ARG A 87 2.82 1.01 -4.57
CA ARG A 87 1.76 1.83 -5.18
C ARG A 87 2.34 2.85 -6.16
N GLN A 88 3.41 3.55 -5.78
CA GLN A 88 4.10 4.49 -6.67
C GLN A 88 4.64 3.81 -7.93
N GLN A 89 5.19 2.60 -7.80
CA GLN A 89 5.64 1.81 -8.95
C GLN A 89 4.48 1.41 -9.87
N LEU A 90 3.35 1.00 -9.29
CA LEU A 90 2.16 0.65 -10.05
C LEU A 90 1.58 1.86 -10.78
N GLU A 91 1.45 3.00 -10.09
CA GLU A 91 0.97 4.26 -10.66
C GLU A 91 1.86 4.72 -11.82
N TYR A 92 3.18 4.64 -11.66
CA TYR A 92 4.13 4.95 -12.74
C TYR A 92 3.97 4.01 -13.94
N PHE A 93 3.82 2.70 -13.69
CA PHE A 93 3.60 1.73 -14.75
C PHE A 93 2.29 2.00 -15.51
N LEU A 94 1.20 2.26 -14.79
CA LEU A 94 -0.10 2.58 -15.39
C LEU A 94 -0.05 3.88 -16.20
N PHE A 95 0.62 4.91 -15.66
CA PHE A 95 0.77 6.20 -16.35
C PHE A 95 1.56 6.06 -17.66
N ASN A 96 2.67 5.33 -17.65
CA ASN A 96 3.45 5.09 -18.87
C ASN A 96 2.66 4.30 -19.90
N TYR A 97 1.94 3.27 -19.48
CA TYR A 97 1.07 2.48 -20.37
C TYR A 97 0.03 3.36 -21.08
N THR A 98 -0.51 4.38 -20.40
CA THR A 98 -1.50 5.28 -20.99
C THR A 98 -0.94 6.35 -21.94
N LEU A 99 0.35 6.67 -21.86
CA LEU A 99 0.97 7.74 -22.67
C LEU A 99 1.71 7.22 -23.90
N ASP A 100 2.14 5.96 -23.90
CA ASP A 100 2.79 5.33 -25.07
C ASP A 100 1.77 4.67 -26.03
N ASN A 101 0.47 4.79 -25.77
CA ASN A 101 -0.58 4.39 -26.72
C ASN A 101 -0.86 5.54 -27.71
N GLU A 102 0.11 5.85 -28.60
CA GLU A 102 -0.19 6.55 -29.85
C GLU A 102 -0.68 5.60 -30.97
N GLU A 103 -0.70 4.28 -30.73
CA GLU A 103 -1.23 3.29 -31.68
C GLU A 103 -1.89 2.12 -30.92
N ASP A 104 -3.19 2.22 -30.64
CA ASP A 104 -4.03 1.01 -30.61
C ASP A 104 -5.51 1.36 -30.86
N ASP A 105 -5.80 1.65 -32.13
CA ASP A 105 -7.15 1.58 -32.70
C ASP A 105 -7.50 0.10 -33.03
N HIS A 106 -6.92 -0.87 -32.30
CA HIS A 106 -7.27 -2.28 -32.41
C HIS A 106 -8.39 -2.61 -31.43
N ASP A 107 -9.59 -2.59 -32.00
CA ASP A 107 -10.66 -3.57 -31.79
C ASP A 107 -10.51 -4.48 -30.55
N TYR A 108 -10.83 -3.93 -29.38
CA TYR A 108 -10.88 -4.67 -28.11
C TYR A 108 -11.95 -5.78 -28.11
N ASP A 109 -12.74 -5.91 -29.18
CA ASP A 109 -13.79 -6.92 -29.33
C ASP A 109 -13.22 -8.34 -29.55
N GLU A 110 -12.04 -8.46 -30.18
CA GLU A 110 -11.52 -9.76 -30.62
C GLU A 110 -10.70 -10.50 -29.54
N THR A 111 -10.25 -9.84 -28.47
CA THR A 111 -9.29 -10.44 -27.52
C THR A 111 -9.91 -11.12 -26.28
N MET A 112 -11.23 -11.02 -26.09
CA MET A 112 -11.91 -11.57 -24.90
C MET A 112 -12.85 -12.74 -25.20
N VAL A 113 -13.07 -13.09 -26.47
CA VAL A 113 -13.99 -14.18 -26.84
C VAL A 113 -13.19 -15.46 -27.10
N ASP A 114 -13.29 -16.45 -26.22
CA ASP A 114 -12.75 -17.79 -26.48
C ASP A 114 -13.62 -18.50 -27.52
N HIS A 115 -13.29 -18.32 -28.79
CA HIS A 115 -13.98 -18.94 -29.92
C HIS A 115 -13.99 -20.48 -29.89
N SER A 116 -13.16 -21.10 -29.04
CA SER A 116 -13.12 -22.55 -28.86
C SER A 116 -14.08 -23.07 -27.78
N ALA A 117 -14.66 -22.18 -26.97
CA ALA A 117 -15.56 -22.56 -25.91
C ALA A 117 -16.91 -23.03 -26.46
N THR A 118 -17.33 -24.24 -26.08
CA THR A 118 -18.64 -24.80 -26.48
C THR A 118 -19.80 -24.22 -25.67
N ALA A 119 -19.49 -23.53 -24.56
CA ALA A 119 -20.50 -22.97 -23.68
C ALA A 119 -21.15 -21.73 -24.32
N PRO A 120 -22.50 -21.63 -24.37
CA PRO A 120 -23.20 -20.53 -25.06
C PRO A 120 -22.84 -19.14 -24.54
N PHE A 121 -22.48 -19.03 -23.26
CA PHE A 121 -22.17 -17.77 -22.60
C PHE A 121 -20.77 -17.24 -22.90
N ALA A 122 -19.89 -18.05 -23.47
CA ALA A 122 -18.51 -17.68 -23.77
C ALA A 122 -18.38 -16.76 -25.00
N HIS A 123 -19.46 -16.63 -25.78
CA HIS A 123 -19.56 -15.77 -26.96
C HIS A 123 -20.52 -14.58 -26.76
N LEU A 124 -20.94 -14.33 -25.52
CA LEU A 124 -21.86 -13.22 -25.22
C LEU A 124 -21.07 -11.99 -24.79
N GLU A 125 -21.46 -10.82 -25.30
CA GLU A 125 -20.98 -9.54 -24.78
C GLU A 125 -21.38 -9.38 -23.30
N ASN A 126 -20.64 -8.54 -22.55
CA ASN A 126 -20.78 -8.41 -21.09
C ASN A 126 -22.23 -8.15 -20.63
N SER A 127 -23.02 -7.38 -21.37
CA SER A 127 -24.44 -7.11 -21.04
C SER A 127 -25.34 -8.32 -21.21
N ASP A 128 -25.09 -9.14 -22.23
CA ASP A 128 -25.89 -10.33 -22.54
C ASP A 128 -25.51 -11.50 -21.63
N PHE A 129 -24.24 -11.57 -21.23
CA PHE A 129 -23.78 -12.50 -20.20
C PHE A 129 -24.49 -12.28 -18.85
N LEU A 130 -24.60 -11.03 -18.40
CA LEU A 130 -25.27 -10.71 -17.14
C LEU A 130 -26.77 -11.04 -17.18
N ASN A 131 -27.43 -10.79 -18.31
CA ASN A 131 -28.82 -11.18 -18.52
C ASN A 131 -28.98 -12.71 -18.55
N TYR A 132 -28.08 -13.42 -19.23
CA TYR A 132 -28.07 -14.89 -19.26
C TYR A 132 -27.94 -15.47 -17.85
N LEU A 133 -26.99 -14.98 -17.05
CA LEU A 133 -26.83 -15.38 -15.66
C LEU A 133 -28.08 -15.06 -14.83
N TYR A 134 -28.67 -13.88 -14.99
CA TYR A 134 -29.87 -13.50 -14.24
C TYR A 134 -31.05 -14.45 -14.48
N HIS A 135 -31.22 -14.93 -15.71
CA HIS A 135 -32.30 -15.87 -16.05
C HIS A 135 -32.02 -17.33 -15.67
N HIS A 136 -30.74 -17.72 -15.53
CA HIS A 136 -30.35 -19.10 -15.27
C HIS A 136 -29.82 -19.35 -13.84
N CYS A 137 -29.71 -18.30 -13.02
CA CYS A 137 -29.38 -18.46 -11.62
C CYS A 137 -30.59 -19.01 -10.87
N PRO A 138 -30.48 -20.16 -10.16
CA PRO A 138 -31.59 -20.68 -9.38
C PRO A 138 -31.93 -19.69 -8.27
N ARG A 139 -33.20 -19.27 -8.20
CA ARG A 139 -33.69 -18.47 -7.08
C ARG A 139 -33.54 -19.31 -5.81
N VAL A 140 -32.64 -18.87 -4.94
CA VAL A 140 -32.52 -19.40 -3.58
C VAL A 140 -33.87 -19.16 -2.89
N GLN A 141 -34.60 -20.24 -2.61
CA GLN A 141 -35.79 -20.25 -1.76
C GLN A 141 -35.36 -20.34 -0.30
#